data_AF-A0A7J8GYU6-F1
#
_entry.id   AF-A0A7J8GYU6-F1
#
_cell.length_a   1.000
_cell.length_b   1.000
_cell.length_c   1.000
_cell.angle_alpha   90.00
_cell.angle_beta   90.00
_cell.angle_gamma   90.00
#
_symmetry.space_group_name_H-M   'P 1'
#
loop_
_entity.id
_entity.type
_entity.pdbx_description
1 polymer ?
#
loop_
_entity_poly.entity_id
_entity_poly.type
_entity_poly.pdbx_seq_one_letter_code
_entity_poly.pdbx_strand_id
1 'polypeptide(L)'
;MWARAVWLGLRASVGGRRGFTSQAGPQRSGRITAEVIEHLERLALVNFGSQEAVASLEKAIAFADRLRAVDTDGVEPMDSVLEDRCLYLRSDNVVEGNCAEELLQNSCRVVEEYFVAPPGNISLPKLDK
;
A
#
# COMPACT_ATOMS: atom_id res chain seq x y z
N MET A 1 -13.72 16.44 -50.52
CA MET A 1 -12.72 15.36 -50.61
C MET A 1 -11.64 15.61 -49.57
N TRP A 2 -11.76 15.06 -48.36
CA TRP A 2 -10.76 15.26 -47.29
C TRP A 2 -10.14 13.89 -46.98
N ALA A 3 -8.80 13.86 -47.04
CA ALA A 3 -7.99 12.65 -47.10
C ALA A 3 -7.93 11.95 -45.73
N ARG A 4 -8.05 10.62 -45.76
CA ARG A 4 -7.81 9.73 -44.61
C ARG A 4 -6.30 9.56 -44.45
N ALA A 5 -5.71 10.17 -43.44
CA ALA A 5 -4.36 9.83 -43.00
C ALA A 5 -4.45 8.57 -42.14
N VAL A 6 -3.97 7.45 -42.70
CA VAL A 6 -3.76 6.20 -41.97
C VAL A 6 -2.44 6.33 -41.21
N TRP A 7 -2.50 6.30 -39.89
CA TRP A 7 -1.32 6.14 -39.04
C TRP A 7 -1.12 4.65 -38.75
N LEU A 8 -0.18 4.01 -39.46
CA LEU A 8 0.42 2.75 -39.02
C LEU A 8 1.44 3.08 -37.92
N GLY A 9 0.97 3.08 -36.67
CA GLY A 9 1.85 3.10 -35.49
C GLY A 9 2.29 1.68 -35.14
N LEU A 10 3.57 1.39 -35.33
CA LEU A 10 4.28 0.22 -34.81
C LEU A 10 3.95 0.04 -33.32
N ARG A 11 3.26 -1.06 -32.96
CA ARG A 11 3.16 -1.50 -31.57
C ARG A 11 4.52 -2.06 -31.15
N ALA A 12 5.29 -1.26 -30.43
CA ALA A 12 6.43 -1.77 -29.69
C ALA A 12 5.93 -2.73 -28.59
N SER A 13 6.47 -3.94 -28.58
CA SER A 13 6.22 -4.94 -27.54
C SER A 13 6.88 -4.47 -26.25
N VAL A 14 6.10 -3.83 -25.38
CA VAL A 14 6.56 -3.45 -24.04
C VAL A 14 6.39 -4.64 -23.11
N GLY A 15 7.54 -5.21 -22.74
CA GLY A 15 7.83 -5.81 -21.44
C GLY A 15 6.89 -6.92 -20.97
N GLY A 16 7.36 -8.16 -21.03
CA GLY A 16 6.70 -9.30 -20.38
C GLY A 16 6.37 -8.99 -18.92
N ARG A 17 5.07 -8.88 -18.63
CA ARG A 17 4.55 -8.87 -17.26
C ARG A 17 4.94 -10.21 -16.64
N ARG A 18 5.81 -10.17 -15.64
CA ARG A 18 6.10 -11.32 -14.78
C ARG A 18 4.81 -11.57 -14.00
N GLY A 19 3.99 -12.51 -14.47
CA GLY A 19 2.74 -12.87 -13.82
C GLY A 19 2.97 -13.16 -12.33
N PHE A 20 2.08 -12.67 -11.48
CA PHE A 20 2.01 -13.10 -10.09
C PHE A 20 1.64 -14.59 -10.09
N THR A 21 2.65 -15.45 -9.96
CA THR A 21 2.41 -16.88 -9.77
C THR A 21 2.02 -17.09 -8.30
N SER A 22 0.71 -17.22 -8.02
CA SER A 22 0.20 -17.57 -6.70
C SER A 22 0.35 -19.09 -6.46
N GLN A 23 1.58 -19.58 -6.37
CA GLN A 23 1.83 -20.88 -5.74
C GLN A 23 1.73 -20.71 -4.21
N ALA A 24 0.52 -20.47 -3.72
CA ALA A 24 0.21 -20.52 -2.30
C ALA A 24 -0.31 -21.92 -1.98
N GLY A 25 0.58 -22.78 -1.46
CA GLY A 25 0.17 -24.05 -0.86
C GLY A 25 -0.85 -23.83 0.28
N PRO A 26 -1.56 -24.87 0.71
CA PRO A 26 -2.58 -24.76 1.76
C PRO A 26 -1.90 -24.43 3.09
N GLN A 27 -1.67 -23.15 3.37
CA GLN A 27 -1.39 -22.70 4.72
C GLN A 27 -2.68 -22.84 5.51
N ARG A 28 -2.71 -23.84 6.40
CA ARG A 28 -3.71 -23.91 7.46
C ARG A 28 -3.67 -22.59 8.21
N SER A 29 -4.84 -22.05 8.53
CA SER A 29 -5.03 -20.98 9.51
C SER A 29 -4.35 -21.41 10.81
N GLY A 30 -3.10 -21.01 10.97
CA GLY A 30 -2.26 -21.26 12.12
C GLY A 30 -2.40 -20.09 13.07
N ARG A 31 -2.34 -20.36 14.37
CA ARG A 31 -2.16 -19.32 15.39
C ARG A 31 -1.05 -18.37 14.96
N ILE A 32 -1.32 -17.06 15.07
CA ILE A 32 -0.32 -16.04 14.76
C ILE A 32 0.75 -16.09 15.85
N THR A 33 2.02 -16.22 15.47
CA THR A 33 3.12 -16.24 16.44
C THR A 33 3.39 -14.83 16.96
N ALA A 34 3.93 -14.73 18.18
CA ALA A 34 4.33 -13.45 18.75
C ALA A 34 5.36 -12.71 17.87
N GLU A 35 6.24 -13.44 17.19
CA GLU A 35 7.22 -12.88 16.24
C GLU A 35 6.54 -12.20 15.04
N VAL A 36 5.46 -12.79 14.51
CA VAL A 36 4.69 -12.18 13.42
C VAL A 36 3.97 -10.94 13.90
N ILE A 37 3.43 -10.95 15.12
CA ILE A 37 2.79 -9.77 15.71
C ILE A 37 3.81 -8.65 15.87
N GLU A 38 4.97 -8.91 16.48
CA GLU A 38 6.05 -7.91 16.64
C GLU A 38 6.50 -7.34 15.28
N HIS A 39 6.57 -8.19 14.25
CA HIS A 39 6.92 -7.76 12.91
C HIS A 39 5.84 -6.85 12.30
N LEU A 40 4.56 -7.20 12.47
CA LEU A 40 3.44 -6.39 12.00
C LEU A 40 3.35 -5.05 12.74
N GLU A 41 3.58 -5.03 14.05
CA GLU A 41 3.64 -3.80 14.85
C GLU A 41 4.69 -2.83 14.29
N ARG A 42 5.86 -3.35 13.94
CA ARG A 42 6.96 -2.57 13.39
C ARG A 42 6.65 -2.01 12.00
N LEU A 43 5.96 -2.77 11.15
CA LEU A 43 5.57 -2.33 9.81
C LEU A 43 4.44 -1.30 9.85
N ALA A 44 3.43 -1.54 10.70
CA ALA A 44 2.27 -0.68 10.81
C ALA A 44 2.51 0.55 11.70
N LEU A 45 3.58 0.54 12.51
CA LEU A 45 3.84 1.51 13.58
C LEU A 45 2.66 1.60 14.57
N VAL A 46 2.03 0.45 14.85
CA VAL A 46 0.88 0.29 15.76
C VAL A 46 1.23 -0.77 16.79
N ASN A 47 0.76 -0.61 18.02
CA ASN A 47 0.92 -1.59 19.10
C ASN A 47 -0.28 -2.57 19.11
N PHE A 48 -0.01 -3.87 19.06
CA PHE A 48 -0.94 -5.00 19.16
C PHE A 48 -0.84 -5.70 20.53
N GLY A 49 -0.41 -5.00 21.57
CA GLY A 49 -0.14 -5.54 22.91
C GLY A 49 -1.34 -6.05 23.70
N SER A 50 -2.57 -6.04 23.15
CA SER A 50 -3.75 -6.63 23.81
C SER A 50 -4.13 -7.97 23.17
N GLN A 51 -4.48 -8.95 24.00
CA GLN A 51 -4.96 -10.25 23.55
C GLN A 51 -6.24 -10.13 22.69
N GLU A 52 -7.05 -9.11 22.93
CA GLU A 52 -8.26 -8.79 22.15
C GLU A 52 -7.94 -8.33 20.72
N ALA A 53 -6.87 -7.55 20.54
CA ALA A 53 -6.43 -7.09 19.23
C ALA A 53 -5.94 -8.26 18.38
N VAL A 54 -5.15 -9.17 19.00
CA VAL A 54 -4.69 -10.40 18.34
C VAL A 54 -5.87 -11.30 17.97
N ALA A 55 -6.83 -11.49 18.87
CA ALA A 55 -8.02 -12.29 18.58
C ALA A 55 -8.87 -11.69 17.44
N SER A 56 -8.94 -10.37 17.34
CA SER A 56 -9.63 -9.68 16.24
C SER A 56 -8.90 -9.86 14.92
N LEU A 57 -7.57 -9.80 14.91
CA LEU A 57 -6.74 -10.08 13.75
C LEU A 57 -6.94 -11.53 13.27
N GLU A 58 -6.88 -12.51 14.17
CA GLU A 58 -7.12 -13.92 13.85
C GLU A 58 -8.52 -14.14 13.23
N LYS A 59 -9.55 -13.48 13.77
CA LYS A 59 -10.90 -13.52 13.19
C LYS A 59 -10.97 -12.91 11.79
N ALA A 60 -10.29 -11.79 11.57
CA ALA A 60 -10.25 -11.13 10.26
C ALA A 60 -9.55 -12.00 9.21
N ILE A 61 -8.43 -12.66 9.57
CA ILE A 61 -7.73 -13.61 8.70
C ILE A 61 -8.63 -14.80 8.39
N ALA A 62 -9.26 -15.41 9.40
CA ALA A 62 -10.19 -16.53 9.19
C ALA A 62 -11.41 -16.14 8.32
N PHE A 63 -11.83 -14.88 8.37
CA PHE A 63 -12.86 -14.36 7.47
C PHE A 63 -12.34 -14.23 6.02
N ALA A 64 -11.14 -13.68 5.83
CA ALA A 64 -10.52 -13.53 4.52
C ALA A 64 -10.15 -14.87 3.86
N ASP A 65 -9.78 -15.89 4.64
CA ASP A 65 -9.44 -17.23 4.14
C ASP A 65 -10.59 -17.90 3.37
N ARG A 66 -11.84 -17.46 3.57
CA ARG A 66 -13.00 -17.93 2.80
C ARG A 66 -12.87 -17.62 1.30
N LEU A 67 -12.15 -16.55 0.94
CA LEU A 67 -11.91 -16.18 -0.46
C LEU A 67 -11.06 -17.21 -1.20
N ARG A 68 -10.28 -18.06 -0.50
CA ARG A 68 -9.50 -19.14 -1.12
C ARG A 68 -10.35 -20.23 -1.78
N ALA A 69 -11.64 -20.31 -1.44
CA ALA A 69 -12.57 -21.26 -2.07
C ALA A 69 -13.06 -20.78 -3.45
N VAL A 70 -12.78 -19.53 -3.81
CA VAL A 70 -13.13 -18.96 -5.12
C VAL A 70 -12.03 -19.33 -6.11
N ASP A 71 -12.41 -19.96 -7.23
CA ASP A 71 -11.51 -20.23 -8.33
C ASP A 71 -11.20 -18.93 -9.09
N THR A 72 -9.92 -18.56 -9.13
CA THR A 72 -9.41 -17.40 -9.87
C THR A 72 -8.40 -17.81 -10.94
N ASP A 73 -8.36 -19.09 -11.33
CA ASP A 73 -7.41 -19.58 -12.33
C ASP A 73 -7.65 -18.90 -13.69
N GLY A 74 -6.59 -18.29 -14.22
CA GLY A 74 -6.64 -17.55 -15.49
C GLY A 74 -7.36 -16.20 -15.44
N VAL A 75 -7.73 -15.71 -14.26
CA VAL A 75 -8.29 -14.37 -14.06
C VAL A 75 -7.17 -13.37 -13.78
N GLU A 76 -7.02 -12.36 -14.64
CA GLU A 76 -6.04 -11.29 -14.40
C GLU A 76 -6.48 -10.40 -13.22
N PRO A 77 -5.57 -10.03 -12.30
CA PRO A 77 -5.90 -9.11 -11.20
C PRO A 77 -6.38 -7.75 -11.68
N MET A 78 -7.39 -7.20 -11.03
CA MET A 78 -7.92 -5.87 -11.33
C MET A 78 -7.20 -4.80 -10.49
N ASP A 79 -6.39 -3.97 -11.14
CA ASP A 79 -5.65 -2.88 -10.49
C ASP A 79 -6.50 -1.60 -10.32
N SER A 80 -7.43 -1.35 -11.24
CA SER A 80 -8.31 -0.18 -11.25
C SER A 80 -9.60 -0.52 -11.98
N VAL A 81 -10.74 -0.01 -11.50
CA VAL A 81 -12.03 -0.13 -12.20
C VAL A 81 -12.14 0.74 -13.46
N LEU A 82 -11.14 1.61 -13.71
CA LEU A 82 -11.13 2.60 -14.79
C LEU A 82 -10.19 2.20 -15.94
N GLU A 83 -10.24 0.95 -16.37
CA GLU A 83 -9.33 0.38 -17.38
C GLU A 83 -9.41 1.10 -18.74
N ASP A 84 -10.58 1.65 -19.08
CA ASP A 84 -10.81 2.39 -20.34
C ASP A 84 -10.27 3.82 -20.34
N ARG A 85 -9.67 4.27 -19.23
CA ARG A 85 -9.18 5.65 -19.10
C ARG A 85 -7.66 5.71 -19.23
N CYS A 86 -7.20 6.66 -20.02
CA CYS A 86 -5.80 7.02 -20.06
C CYS A 86 -5.35 7.62 -18.73
N LEU A 87 -4.07 7.45 -18.39
CA LEU A 87 -3.44 8.13 -17.27
C LEU A 87 -3.48 9.65 -17.48
N TYR A 88 -4.06 10.38 -16.53
CA TYR A 88 -4.09 11.83 -16.56
C TYR A 88 -2.75 12.39 -16.11
N LEU A 89 -2.15 13.21 -16.97
CA LEU A 89 -0.95 13.96 -16.63
C LEU A 89 -1.37 15.32 -16.07
N ARG A 90 -0.72 15.73 -14.98
CA ARG A 90 -0.79 17.10 -14.46
C ARG A 90 0.10 17.99 -15.32
N SER A 91 -0.37 19.16 -15.73
CA SER A 91 0.47 20.18 -16.38
C SER A 91 1.59 20.63 -15.44
N ASP A 92 2.78 20.86 -16.00
CA ASP A 92 3.94 21.36 -15.26
C ASP A 92 3.86 22.88 -15.10
N ASN A 93 2.99 23.32 -14.20
CA ASN A 93 2.82 24.72 -13.83
C ASN A 93 3.12 24.87 -12.34
N VAL A 94 3.86 25.92 -11.98
CA VAL A 94 4.09 26.28 -10.58
C VAL A 94 2.85 26.96 -10.04
N VAL A 95 2.27 26.42 -8.95
CA VAL A 95 1.05 26.96 -8.34
C VAL A 95 1.29 27.41 -6.90
N GLU A 96 2.18 26.72 -6.17
CA GLU A 96 2.44 27.00 -4.76
C GLU A 96 3.41 28.17 -4.51
N GLY A 97 3.14 28.97 -3.48
CA GLY A 97 4.05 30.00 -2.97
C GLY A 97 3.74 30.42 -1.53
N ASN A 98 4.81 30.63 -0.74
CA ASN A 98 4.83 31.22 0.61
C ASN A 98 3.70 30.79 1.59
N CYS A 99 3.41 29.49 1.68
CA CYS A 99 2.37 28.93 2.55
C CYS A 99 2.92 28.29 3.84
N ALA A 100 4.14 28.67 4.28
CA ALA A 100 4.78 28.06 5.44
C ALA A 100 3.91 28.17 6.71
N GLU A 101 3.30 29.33 6.94
CA GLU A 101 2.41 29.54 8.08
C GLU A 101 1.22 28.58 8.05
N GLU A 102 0.54 28.43 6.91
CA GLU A 102 -0.61 27.54 6.72
C GLU A 102 -0.24 26.06 6.89
N LEU A 103 0.92 25.64 6.36
CA LEU A 103 1.39 24.27 6.45
C LEU A 103 1.75 23.87 7.89
N LEU A 104 2.27 24.82 8.68
CA LEU A 104 2.76 24.55 10.02
C LEU A 104 1.67 24.62 11.10
N GLN A 105 0.45 25.08 10.79
CA GLN A 105 -0.62 25.32 11.79
C GLN A 105 -0.98 24.09 12.62
N ASN A 106 -0.89 22.89 12.04
CA ASN A 106 -1.21 21.63 12.71
C ASN A 106 0.00 20.94 13.36
N SER A 107 1.18 21.58 13.34
CA SER A 107 2.40 21.00 13.90
C SER A 107 2.32 20.97 15.43
N CYS A 108 2.70 19.85 16.03
CA CYS A 108 2.81 19.75 17.48
C CYS A 108 3.91 20.69 18.04
N ARG A 109 5.00 20.86 17.29
CA ARG A 109 6.10 21.76 17.63
C ARG A 109 6.73 22.31 16.36
N VAL A 110 7.03 23.60 16.38
CA VAL A 110 7.70 24.33 15.31
C VAL A 110 8.96 24.99 15.89
N VAL A 111 10.07 24.92 15.17
CA VAL A 111 11.30 25.66 15.48
C VAL A 111 11.83 26.20 14.17
N GLU A 112 12.03 27.53 14.09
CA GLU A 112 12.59 28.20 12.90
C GLU A 112 11.89 27.80 11.58
N GLU A 113 10.56 27.70 11.59
CA GLU A 113 9.74 27.29 10.43
C GLU A 113 9.94 25.82 9.98
N TYR A 114 10.55 24.98 10.83
CA TYR A 114 10.67 23.54 10.60
C TYR A 114 9.73 22.73 11.48
N PHE A 115 9.24 21.61 10.93
CA PHE A 115 8.63 20.54 11.70
C PHE A 115 9.66 19.91 12.63
N VAL A 116 9.34 19.79 13.92
CA VAL A 116 10.21 19.12 14.88
C VAL A 116 9.73 17.69 15.08
N ALA A 117 10.60 16.73 14.74
CA ALA A 117 10.42 15.32 15.05
C ALA A 117 11.54 14.86 16.01
N PRO A 118 11.28 13.85 16.87
CA PRO A 118 12.34 13.15 17.58
C PRO A 118 13.36 12.58 16.59
N PRO A 119 14.63 12.39 17.00
CA PRO A 119 15.62 11.72 16.15
C PRO A 119 15.09 10.35 15.73
N GLY A 120 14.85 10.19 14.42
CA GLY A 120 14.32 8.95 13.85
C GLY A 120 15.25 7.77 14.08
N ASN A 121 14.68 6.56 14.13
CA ASN A 121 15.35 5.28 14.41
C ASN A 121 15.51 4.88 15.89
N ILE A 122 14.57 5.27 16.76
CA ILE A 122 14.47 4.70 18.11
C ILE A 122 13.85 3.30 17.96
N SER A 123 14.59 2.25 18.32
CA SER A 123 14.00 0.90 18.39
C SER A 123 12.83 0.92 19.38
N LEU A 124 11.74 0.22 19.04
CA LEU A 124 10.66 0.01 20.01
C LEU A 124 11.27 -0.59 21.29
N PRO A 125 10.88 -0.10 22.49
CA PRO A 125 11.32 -0.70 23.73
C PRO A 125 10.96 -2.19 23.72
N LYS A 126 11.95 -3.05 23.94
CA LYS A 126 11.72 -4.50 24.02
C LYS A 126 10.80 -4.74 25.21
N LEU A 127 9.70 -5.47 25.01
CA LEU A 127 8.90 -5.98 26.11
C LEU A 127 9.79 -6.93 26.92
N ASP A 128 10.07 -6.57 28.18
CA ASP A 128 10.80 -7.44 29.10
C ASP A 128 10.01 -8.76 29.26
N LYS A 129 10.73 -9.89 29.15
CA LYS A 129 10.19 -11.24 29.26
C LYS A 129 9.67 -11.56 30.65
#